data_AF-A0A1H3YTT7-F1
#
_entry.id   AF-A0A1H3YTT7-F1
#
_cell.length_a   1.000
_cell.length_b   1.000
_cell.length_c   1.000
_cell.angle_alpha   90.00
_cell.angle_beta   90.00
_cell.angle_gamma   90.00
#
_symmetry.space_group_name_H-M   'P 1'
#
loop_
_entity.id
_entity.type
_entity.pdbx_description
1 polymer ?
#
loop_
_entity_poly.entity_id
_entity_poly.type
_entity_poly.pdbx_seq_one_letter_code
_entity_poly.pdbx_strand_id
1 'polypeptide(L)'
;MAFTVVDLVVLGVVAVSGLLAYSRGLTREALAIGGWILAGLGAFFFAPLVEPLLREIPVVGDFLRTSCTLAMLAGFAVSFALILLLLAIFTPLVSGMVRESAIGPLDSAAGFLFGVARGVALVAVLYLLYDLVVPIEQRVEAIDGARSAVWLGDAAEAIRASAPETAPAWLTDRIDRLMGACGEPPATPAI
;
A
#
# COMPACT_ATOMS: atom_id res chain seq x y z
N MET A 1 -12.21 -9.46 32.84
CA MET A 1 -11.88 -8.75 31.58
C MET A 1 -11.13 -7.48 31.92
N ALA A 2 -9.81 -7.55 32.01
CA ALA A 2 -8.92 -6.43 32.34
C ALA A 2 -8.54 -5.65 31.08
N PHE A 3 -8.27 -4.35 31.21
CA PHE A 3 -7.66 -3.55 30.15
C PHE A 3 -6.22 -4.02 29.97
N THR A 4 -5.85 -4.42 28.76
CA THR A 4 -4.52 -4.97 28.47
C THR A 4 -3.58 -3.87 27.97
N VAL A 5 -2.29 -4.16 27.95
CA VAL A 5 -1.30 -3.29 27.29
C VAL A 5 -1.60 -3.14 25.80
N VAL A 6 -2.17 -4.17 25.17
CA VAL A 6 -2.58 -4.15 23.77
C VAL A 6 -3.67 -3.09 23.55
N ASP A 7 -4.67 -3.01 24.42
CA ASP A 7 -5.72 -1.99 24.33
C ASP A 7 -5.14 -0.55 24.37
N LEU A 8 -4.12 -0.32 25.22
CA LEU A 8 -3.41 0.97 25.27
C LEU A 8 -2.63 1.26 23.98
N VAL A 9 -1.94 0.26 23.43
CA VAL A 9 -1.19 0.41 22.18
C VAL A 9 -2.14 0.70 21.02
N VAL A 10 -3.25 -0.02 20.90
CA VAL A 10 -4.27 0.21 19.87
C VAL A 10 -4.82 1.62 19.98
N LEU A 11 -5.22 2.05 21.18
CA LEU A 11 -5.68 3.41 21.41
C LEU A 11 -4.63 4.45 21.04
N GLY A 12 -3.36 4.21 21.39
CA GLY A 12 -2.23 5.06 21.05
C GLY A 12 -2.03 5.19 19.54
N VAL A 13 -2.04 4.08 18.80
CA VAL A 13 -1.90 4.07 17.33
C VAL A 13 -3.04 4.84 16.67
N VAL A 14 -4.29 4.59 17.08
CA VAL A 14 -5.46 5.28 16.52
C VAL A 14 -5.42 6.78 16.84
N ALA A 15 -5.09 7.14 18.09
CA ALA A 15 -5.00 8.54 18.51
C ALA A 15 -3.89 9.30 17.77
N VAL A 16 -2.70 8.71 17.66
CA VAL A 16 -1.57 9.29 16.91
C VAL A 16 -1.93 9.41 15.43
N SER A 17 -2.53 8.38 14.84
CA SER A 17 -2.97 8.42 13.43
C SER A 17 -3.98 9.54 13.19
N GLY A 18 -5.00 9.66 14.04
CA GLY A 18 -5.99 10.74 13.99
C GLY A 18 -5.36 12.13 14.14
N LEU A 19 -4.49 12.31 15.13
CA LEU A 19 -3.84 13.60 15.40
C LEU A 19 -2.88 14.03 14.28
N LEU A 20 -2.09 13.09 13.76
CA LEU A 20 -1.22 13.34 12.60
C LEU A 20 -2.05 13.70 11.37
N ALA A 21 -3.14 12.98 11.08
CA ALA A 21 -4.00 13.29 9.95
C ALA A 21 -4.75 14.62 10.12
N TYR A 22 -5.15 14.99 11.33
CA TYR A 22 -5.72 16.31 11.63
C TYR A 22 -4.74 17.43 11.26
N SER A 23 -3.45 17.28 11.61
CA SER A 23 -2.43 18.27 11.29
C SER A 23 -2.11 18.41 9.80
N ARG A 24 -2.32 17.33 9.03
CA ARG A 24 -2.04 17.25 7.59
C ARG A 24 -3.23 17.68 6.73
N GLY A 25 -4.44 17.43 7.21
CA GLY A 25 -5.70 17.63 6.47
C GLY A 25 -6.06 16.47 5.56
N LEU A 26 -7.36 16.26 5.30
CA LEU A 26 -7.86 15.19 4.44
C LEU A 26 -7.30 15.29 3.02
N THR A 27 -7.22 16.50 2.47
CA THR A 27 -6.78 16.77 1.10
C THR A 27 -5.38 16.23 0.86
N ARG A 28 -4.46 16.46 1.80
CA ARG A 28 -3.08 15.96 1.68
C ARG A 28 -3.04 14.44 1.73
N GLU A 29 -3.82 13.83 2.60
CA GLU A 29 -3.90 12.38 2.73
C GLU A 29 -4.53 11.73 1.48
N ALA A 30 -5.57 12.36 0.91
CA ALA A 30 -6.21 11.91 -0.33
C ALA A 30 -5.27 12.04 -1.55
N LEU A 31 -4.54 13.16 -1.66
CA LEU A 31 -3.53 13.35 -2.70
C LEU A 31 -2.38 12.35 -2.57
N ALA A 32 -1.98 12.01 -1.35
CA ALA A 32 -0.97 10.99 -1.12
C ALA A 32 -1.47 9.63 -1.64
N ILE A 33 -2.67 9.20 -1.26
CA ILE A 33 -3.24 7.91 -1.71
C ILE A 33 -3.41 7.89 -3.23
N GLY A 34 -3.98 8.95 -3.80
CA GLY A 34 -4.08 9.12 -5.24
C GLY A 34 -2.71 9.08 -5.92
N GLY A 35 -1.69 9.70 -5.31
CA GLY A 35 -0.32 9.70 -5.79
C GLY A 35 0.30 8.30 -5.83
N TRP A 36 0.12 7.51 -4.78
CA TRP A 36 0.56 6.11 -4.75
C TRP A 36 -0.15 5.26 -5.81
N ILE A 37 -1.47 5.43 -5.99
CA ILE A 37 -2.26 4.70 -7.00
C ILE A 37 -1.80 5.09 -8.41
N LEU A 38 -1.73 6.38 -8.71
CA LEU A 38 -1.31 6.89 -10.02
C LEU A 38 0.14 6.51 -10.34
N ALA A 39 1.04 6.57 -9.36
CA ALA A 39 2.41 6.10 -9.52
C ALA A 39 2.47 4.60 -9.81
N GLY A 40 1.68 3.78 -9.12
CA GLY A 40 1.60 2.33 -9.38
C GLY A 40 1.11 2.02 -10.80
N LEU A 41 0.00 2.64 -11.20
CA LEU A 41 -0.56 2.48 -12.54
C LEU A 41 0.39 2.98 -13.63
N GLY A 42 1.00 4.16 -13.41
CA GLY A 42 1.97 4.73 -14.32
C GLY A 42 3.23 3.85 -14.44
N ALA A 43 3.74 3.33 -13.33
CA ALA A 43 4.88 2.43 -13.33
C ALA A 43 4.63 1.18 -14.17
N PHE A 44 3.43 0.60 -14.11
CA PHE A 44 3.09 -0.53 -14.99
C PHE A 44 3.13 -0.19 -16.48
N PHE A 45 2.85 1.07 -16.84
CA PHE A 45 2.91 1.51 -18.23
C PHE A 45 4.34 1.87 -18.68
N PHE A 46 5.12 2.50 -17.81
CA PHE A 46 6.46 2.99 -18.13
C PHE A 46 7.58 1.96 -17.88
N ALA A 47 7.35 0.92 -17.09
CA ALA A 47 8.37 -0.10 -16.79
C ALA A 47 9.03 -0.70 -18.05
N PRO A 48 8.30 -1.11 -19.11
CA PRO A 48 8.92 -1.67 -20.32
C PRO A 48 9.78 -0.65 -21.08
N LEU A 49 9.52 0.65 -20.93
CA LEU A 49 10.30 1.71 -21.57
C LEU A 49 11.58 2.02 -20.79
N VAL A 50 11.53 1.94 -19.45
CA VAL A 50 12.65 2.26 -18.55
C VAL A 50 13.61 1.09 -18.39
N GLU A 51 13.10 -0.14 -18.48
CA GLU A 51 13.89 -1.36 -18.35
C GLU A 51 15.14 -1.45 -19.24
N PRO A 52 15.09 -1.18 -20.57
CA PRO A 52 16.27 -1.26 -21.42
C PRO A 52 17.31 -0.20 -21.05
N LEU A 53 16.87 1.02 -20.70
CA LEU A 53 17.75 2.11 -20.27
C LEU A 53 18.54 1.73 -19.00
N LEU A 54 17.93 0.98 -18.08
CA LEU A 54 18.61 0.53 -16.86
C LEU A 54 19.69 -0.52 -17.13
N ARG A 55 19.51 -1.36 -18.17
CA ARG A 55 20.51 -2.38 -18.56
C ARG A 55 21.78 -1.79 -19.15
N GLU A 56 21.72 -0.57 -19.67
CA GLU A 56 22.88 0.13 -20.24
C GLU A 56 23.77 0.80 -19.18
N ILE A 57 23.32 0.88 -17.92
CA ILE A 57 24.07 1.55 -16.85
C ILE A 57 25.25 0.66 -16.40
N PRO A 58 26.52 1.11 -16.50
CA PRO A 58 27.73 0.28 -16.33
C PRO A 58 28.04 -0.19 -14.89
N VAL A 59 27.05 -0.15 -13.98
CA VAL A 59 27.17 -0.66 -12.59
C VAL A 59 25.94 -1.48 -12.21
N VAL A 60 24.76 -1.01 -12.61
CA VAL A 60 23.48 -1.67 -12.30
C VAL A 60 23.12 -2.68 -13.39
N GLY A 61 23.46 -2.39 -14.64
CA GLY A 61 23.14 -3.20 -15.81
C GLY A 61 23.73 -4.60 -15.79
N ASP A 62 24.93 -4.79 -15.21
CA ASP A 62 25.52 -6.13 -15.08
C ASP A 62 24.69 -7.06 -14.19
N PHE A 63 24.12 -6.54 -13.11
CA PHE A 63 23.21 -7.30 -12.25
C PHE A 63 21.84 -7.51 -12.90
N LEU A 64 21.29 -6.48 -13.54
CA LEU A 64 19.97 -6.55 -14.17
C LEU A 64 19.95 -7.48 -15.41
N ARG A 65 21.06 -7.61 -16.13
CA ARG A 65 21.18 -8.51 -17.29
C ARG A 65 21.07 -10.00 -16.92
N THR A 66 21.30 -10.36 -15.65
CA THR A 66 21.26 -11.77 -15.20
C THR A 66 19.84 -12.34 -15.12
N SER A 67 18.82 -11.50 -14.94
CA SER A 67 17.43 -11.94 -14.87
C SER A 67 16.51 -10.88 -15.46
N CYS A 68 15.78 -11.25 -16.52
CA CYS A 68 14.81 -10.35 -17.13
C CYS A 68 13.73 -9.91 -16.12
N THR A 69 13.25 -10.82 -15.27
CA THR A 69 12.27 -10.48 -14.22
C THR A 69 12.80 -9.40 -13.29
N LEU A 70 14.08 -9.52 -12.90
CA LEU A 70 14.73 -8.55 -12.02
C LEU A 70 14.92 -7.19 -12.72
N ALA A 71 15.26 -7.18 -14.01
CA ALA A 71 15.32 -5.96 -14.82
C ALA A 71 13.96 -5.27 -14.95
N MET A 72 12.88 -6.03 -15.22
CA MET A 72 11.53 -5.49 -15.30
C MET A 72 11.02 -4.94 -13.96
N LEU A 73 11.29 -5.63 -12.86
CA LEU A 73 11.00 -5.12 -11.52
C LEU A 73 11.78 -3.84 -11.20
N ALA A 74 13.04 -3.76 -11.61
CA ALA A 74 13.83 -2.54 -11.48
C ALA A 74 13.26 -1.39 -12.32
N GLY A 75 12.85 -1.65 -13.57
CA GLY A 75 12.17 -0.69 -14.43
C GLY A 75 10.88 -0.17 -13.80
N PHE A 76 10.08 -1.07 -13.21
CA PHE A 76 8.88 -0.70 -12.46
C PHE A 76 9.21 0.16 -11.25
N ALA A 77 10.16 -0.24 -10.40
CA ALA A 77 10.51 0.48 -9.19
C ALA A 77 11.05 1.90 -9.49
N VAL A 78 11.91 2.03 -10.51
CA VAL A 78 12.44 3.33 -10.94
C VAL A 78 11.31 4.21 -11.50
N SER A 79 10.47 3.68 -12.38
CA SER A 79 9.32 4.41 -12.93
C SER A 79 8.37 4.87 -11.82
N PHE A 80 8.07 3.97 -10.89
CA PHE A 80 7.24 4.23 -9.73
C PHE A 80 7.80 5.38 -8.88
N ALA A 81 9.09 5.31 -8.53
CA ALA A 81 9.75 6.33 -7.74
C ALA A 81 9.76 7.70 -8.44
N LEU A 82 10.04 7.74 -9.74
CA LEU A 82 10.04 8.98 -10.52
C LEU A 82 8.65 9.62 -10.59
N ILE A 83 7.60 8.83 -10.87
CA ILE A 83 6.23 9.35 -10.94
C ILE A 83 5.76 9.81 -9.56
N LEU A 84 6.05 9.03 -8.52
CA LEU A 84 5.71 9.39 -7.15
C LEU A 84 6.43 10.67 -6.72
N LEU A 85 7.70 10.83 -7.08
CA LEU A 85 8.46 12.05 -6.83
C LEU A 85 7.81 13.26 -7.51
N LEU A 86 7.44 13.14 -8.78
CA LEU A 86 6.74 14.20 -9.51
C LEU A 86 5.43 14.59 -8.80
N LEU A 87 4.58 13.61 -8.47
CA LEU A 87 3.31 13.85 -7.78
C LEU A 87 3.49 14.43 -6.37
N ALA A 88 4.54 14.01 -5.65
CA ALA A 88 4.88 14.52 -4.32
C ALA A 88 5.23 16.01 -4.34
N ILE A 89 5.84 16.52 -5.43
CA ILE A 89 6.15 17.95 -5.60
C ILE A 89 4.87 18.79 -5.76
N PHE A 90 3.83 18.26 -6.42
CA PHE A 90 2.56 18.97 -6.61
C PHE A 90 1.66 18.97 -5.36
N THR A 91 1.80 17.95 -4.52
CA THR A 91 0.99 17.78 -3.30
C THR A 91 0.98 19.02 -2.37
N PRO A 92 2.12 19.64 -2.00
CA PRO A 92 2.11 20.83 -1.15
C PRO A 92 1.38 22.01 -1.79
N LEU A 93 1.46 22.18 -3.12
CA LEU A 93 0.80 23.27 -3.84
C LEU A 93 -0.72 23.19 -3.70
N VAL A 94 -1.29 22.02 -4.01
CA VAL A 94 -2.74 21.79 -3.95
C VAL A 94 -3.24 21.85 -2.50
N SER A 95 -2.51 21.24 -1.57
CA SER A 95 -2.89 21.25 -0.15
C SER A 95 -2.82 22.65 0.48
N GLY A 96 -1.90 23.51 0.02
CA GLY A 96 -1.80 24.90 0.47
C GLY A 96 -3.05 25.71 0.12
N MET A 97 -3.53 25.58 -1.12
CA MET A 97 -4.73 26.26 -1.60
C MET A 97 -5.99 25.92 -0.79
N VAL A 98 -6.16 24.64 -0.42
CA VAL A 98 -7.31 24.23 0.40
C VAL A 98 -7.21 24.79 1.82
N ARG A 99 -6.01 24.84 2.38
CA ARG A 99 -5.79 25.30 3.76
C ARG A 99 -5.99 26.81 3.93
N GLU A 100 -5.71 27.59 2.89
CA GLU A 100 -5.96 29.04 2.85
C GLU A 100 -7.43 29.40 2.58
N SER A 101 -8.25 28.42 2.20
CA SER A 101 -9.69 28.61 1.97
C SER A 101 -10.51 28.49 3.26
N ALA A 102 -11.77 28.93 3.20
CA ALA A 102 -12.75 28.76 4.30
C ALA A 102 -13.02 27.29 4.69
N ILE A 103 -12.59 26.33 3.86
CA ILE A 103 -12.80 24.88 4.05
C ILE A 103 -11.69 24.26 4.93
N GLY A 104 -10.58 24.96 5.20
CA GLY A 104 -9.43 24.43 5.94
C GLY A 104 -9.76 23.74 7.29
N PRO A 105 -10.62 24.30 8.16
CA PRO A 105 -11.03 23.63 9.40
C PRO A 105 -11.81 22.34 9.17
N LEU A 106 -12.68 22.31 8.14
CA LEU A 106 -13.44 21.13 7.75
C LEU A 106 -12.50 20.04 7.19
N ASP A 107 -11.52 20.43 6.38
CA ASP A 107 -10.48 19.54 5.85
C ASP A 107 -9.66 18.89 6.98
N SER A 108 -9.34 19.64 8.03
CA SER A 108 -8.61 19.13 9.19
C SER A 108 -9.48 18.15 10.00
N ALA A 109 -10.75 18.48 10.24
CA ALA A 109 -11.69 17.60 10.95
C ALA A 109 -11.96 16.30 10.18
N ALA A 110 -12.15 16.38 8.86
CA ALA A 110 -12.28 15.20 8.01
C ALA A 110 -10.97 14.39 7.97
N GLY A 111 -9.82 15.07 8.02
CA GLY A 111 -8.50 14.45 8.18
C GLY A 111 -8.40 13.63 9.46
N PHE A 112 -8.90 14.14 10.60
CA PHE A 112 -8.96 13.38 11.85
C PHE A 112 -9.78 12.09 11.71
N LEU A 113 -11.00 12.18 11.17
CA LEU A 113 -11.87 11.02 10.97
C LEU A 113 -11.21 9.98 10.06
N PHE A 114 -10.60 10.44 8.96
CA PHE A 114 -9.83 9.59 8.07
C PHE A 114 -8.64 8.93 8.78
N GLY A 115 -7.90 9.69 9.60
CA GLY A 115 -6.78 9.19 10.39
C GLY A 115 -7.19 8.14 11.42
N VAL A 116 -8.33 8.31 12.07
CA VAL A 116 -8.91 7.30 12.98
C VAL A 116 -9.27 6.04 12.21
N ALA A 117 -9.99 6.15 11.10
CA ALA A 117 -10.35 5.02 10.25
C ALA A 117 -9.11 4.26 9.75
N ARG A 118 -8.09 4.99 9.30
CA ARG A 118 -6.78 4.42 8.91
C ARG A 118 -6.09 3.73 10.07
N GLY A 119 -6.06 4.33 11.25
CA GLY A 119 -5.44 3.74 12.44
C GLY A 119 -6.10 2.43 12.81
N VAL A 120 -7.44 2.40 12.79
CA VAL A 120 -8.25 1.19 13.00
C VAL A 120 -7.93 0.14 11.94
N ALA A 121 -7.93 0.51 10.66
CA ALA A 121 -7.62 -0.40 9.56
C ALA A 121 -6.21 -1.00 9.69
N LEU A 122 -5.21 -0.19 10.05
CA LEU A 122 -3.84 -0.66 10.26
C LEU A 122 -3.75 -1.71 11.37
N VAL A 123 -4.39 -1.45 12.52
CA VAL A 123 -4.42 -2.41 13.63
C VAL A 123 -5.18 -3.67 13.25
N ALA A 124 -6.31 -3.55 12.53
CA ALA A 124 -7.09 -4.69 12.06
C ALA A 124 -6.29 -5.58 11.10
N VAL A 125 -5.55 -4.99 10.15
CA VAL A 125 -4.65 -5.73 9.25
C VAL A 125 -3.52 -6.41 10.03
N LEU A 126 -2.93 -5.75 11.02
CA LEU A 126 -1.90 -6.36 11.87
C LEU A 126 -2.45 -7.55 12.68
N TYR A 127 -3.65 -7.40 13.25
CA TYR A 127 -4.33 -8.48 13.96
C TYR A 127 -4.65 -9.64 13.02
N LEU A 128 -5.14 -9.33 11.82
CA LEU A 128 -5.39 -10.32 10.77
C LEU A 128 -4.11 -11.11 10.40
N LEU A 129 -2.99 -10.42 10.22
CA LEU A 129 -1.70 -11.07 9.94
C LEU A 129 -1.23 -11.93 11.13
N TYR A 130 -1.40 -11.45 12.36
CA TYR A 130 -1.11 -12.23 13.55
C TYR A 130 -1.95 -13.50 13.62
N ASP A 131 -3.25 -13.40 13.37
CA ASP A 131 -4.17 -14.54 13.36
C ASP A 131 -3.84 -15.57 12.28
N LEU A 132 -3.39 -15.11 11.09
CA LEU A 132 -3.03 -15.97 9.97
C LEU A 132 -1.68 -16.67 10.13
N VAL A 133 -0.70 -15.99 10.73
CA VAL A 133 0.70 -16.45 10.76
C VAL A 133 1.05 -17.16 12.07
N VAL A 134 0.40 -16.82 13.18
CA VAL A 134 0.75 -17.33 14.52
C VAL A 134 -0.12 -18.53 14.90
N PRO A 135 0.49 -19.72 15.10
CA PRO A 135 -0.21 -20.91 15.58
C PRO A 135 -0.85 -20.70 16.96
N ILE A 136 -1.95 -21.41 17.23
CA ILE A 136 -2.75 -21.25 18.47
C ILE A 136 -1.88 -21.47 19.72
N GLU A 137 -0.92 -22.39 19.66
CA GLU A 137 -0.04 -22.75 20.78
C GLU A 137 0.98 -21.66 21.13
N GLN A 138 1.22 -20.70 20.22
CA GLN A 138 2.17 -19.61 20.37
C GLN A 138 1.48 -18.25 20.57
N ARG A 139 0.16 -18.23 20.73
CA ARG A 139 -0.58 -16.98 20.91
C ARG A 139 -0.29 -16.36 22.27
N VAL A 140 -0.09 -15.05 22.23
CA VAL A 140 0.16 -14.22 23.42
C VAL A 140 -1.18 -13.91 24.08
N GLU A 141 -1.36 -14.35 25.32
CA GLU A 141 -2.58 -14.16 26.12
C GLU A 141 -2.97 -12.67 26.25
N ALA A 142 -1.99 -11.76 26.24
CA ALA A 142 -2.23 -10.31 26.27
C ALA A 142 -2.94 -9.78 25.01
N ILE A 143 -2.82 -10.46 23.86
CA ILE A 143 -3.50 -10.10 22.61
C ILE A 143 -4.90 -10.72 22.59
N ASP A 144 -5.01 -12.02 22.88
CA ASP A 144 -6.28 -12.74 22.83
C ASP A 144 -7.26 -12.29 23.95
N GLY A 145 -6.74 -11.84 25.09
CA GLY A 145 -7.51 -11.29 26.20
C GLY A 145 -7.88 -9.80 26.06
N ALA A 146 -7.41 -9.11 25.01
CA ALA A 146 -7.64 -7.69 24.82
C ALA A 146 -9.10 -7.40 24.44
N ARG A 147 -9.68 -6.30 24.94
CA ARG A 147 -11.02 -5.88 24.48
C ARG A 147 -11.02 -5.49 23.02
N SER A 148 -9.90 -4.97 22.53
CA SER A 148 -9.72 -4.64 21.13
C SER A 148 -9.81 -5.85 20.21
N ALA A 149 -9.43 -7.04 20.68
CA ALA A 149 -9.43 -8.25 19.86
C ALA A 149 -10.81 -8.60 19.31
N VAL A 150 -11.89 -8.33 20.06
CA VAL A 150 -13.27 -8.64 19.64
C VAL A 150 -13.66 -7.85 18.40
N TRP A 151 -13.59 -6.51 18.46
CA TRP A 151 -13.98 -5.68 17.33
C TRP A 151 -12.91 -5.65 16.22
N LEU A 152 -11.64 -5.91 16.53
CA LEU A 152 -10.60 -6.12 15.53
C LEU A 152 -10.82 -7.42 14.75
N GLY A 153 -11.33 -8.46 15.40
CA GLY A 153 -11.79 -9.69 14.75
C GLY A 153 -12.91 -9.41 13.75
N ASP A 154 -13.93 -8.67 14.17
CA ASP A 154 -15.05 -8.28 13.28
C ASP A 154 -14.55 -7.44 12.09
N ALA A 155 -13.65 -6.49 12.33
CA ALA A 155 -13.05 -5.67 11.27
C ALA A 155 -12.18 -6.50 10.31
N ALA A 156 -11.39 -7.44 10.83
CA ALA A 156 -10.58 -8.35 10.04
C ALA A 156 -11.44 -9.28 9.17
N GLU A 157 -12.54 -9.78 9.73
CA GLU A 157 -13.49 -10.62 9.00
C GLU A 157 -14.20 -9.83 7.89
N ALA A 158 -14.58 -8.58 8.14
CA ALA A 158 -15.12 -7.71 7.09
C ALA A 158 -14.11 -7.49 5.94
N ILE A 159 -12.81 -7.38 6.24
CA ILE A 159 -11.76 -7.30 5.23
C ILE A 159 -11.64 -8.64 4.47
N ARG A 160 -11.68 -9.79 5.15
CA ARG A 160 -11.65 -11.11 4.51
C ARG A 160 -12.86 -11.33 3.60
N ALA A 161 -14.06 -11.00 4.06
CA ALA A 161 -15.30 -11.18 3.33
C ALA A 161 -15.38 -10.30 2.05
N SER A 162 -14.65 -9.19 2.02
CA SER A 162 -14.54 -8.31 0.84
C SER A 162 -13.37 -8.68 -0.08
N ALA A 163 -12.48 -9.57 0.34
CA ALA A 163 -11.40 -10.06 -0.48
C ALA A 163 -11.92 -11.09 -1.50
N PRO A 164 -11.66 -10.91 -2.81
CA PRO A 164 -12.02 -11.92 -3.80
C PRO A 164 -11.20 -13.20 -3.57
N GLU A 165 -11.84 -14.36 -3.55
CA GLU A 165 -11.17 -15.66 -3.30
C GLU A 165 -10.18 -16.04 -4.40
N THR A 166 -10.31 -15.44 -5.59
CA THR A 166 -9.38 -15.62 -6.71
C THR A 166 -9.03 -14.26 -7.33
N ALA A 167 -7.78 -14.09 -7.74
CA ALA A 167 -7.35 -12.89 -8.45
C ALA A 167 -8.17 -12.75 -9.75
N PRO A 168 -8.77 -11.58 -10.03
CA PRO A 168 -9.54 -11.38 -11.25
C PRO A 168 -8.71 -11.66 -12.51
N ALA A 169 -9.33 -12.26 -13.54
CA ALA A 169 -8.65 -12.63 -14.78
C ALA A 169 -7.91 -11.45 -15.46
N TRP A 170 -8.44 -10.23 -15.34
CA TRP A 170 -7.79 -9.03 -15.90
C TRP A 170 -6.46 -8.69 -15.20
N LEU A 171 -6.31 -9.03 -13.92
CA LEU A 171 -5.12 -8.78 -13.12
C LEU A 171 -4.07 -9.85 -13.40
N THR A 172 -4.46 -11.12 -13.45
CA THR A 172 -3.58 -12.23 -13.83
C THR A 172 -3.03 -12.03 -15.24
N ASP A 173 -3.87 -11.70 -16.23
CA ASP A 173 -3.43 -11.38 -17.60
C ASP A 173 -2.46 -10.19 -17.67
N ARG A 174 -2.54 -9.26 -16.72
CA ARG A 174 -1.65 -8.10 -16.67
C ARG A 174 -0.31 -8.46 -16.04
N ILE A 175 -0.33 -9.21 -14.95
CA ILE A 175 0.87 -9.76 -14.30
C ILE A 175 1.60 -10.69 -15.27
N ASP A 176 0.88 -11.58 -15.94
CA ASP A 176 1.43 -12.49 -16.94
C ASP A 176 1.96 -11.75 -18.17
N ARG A 177 1.40 -10.60 -18.55
CA ARG A 177 2.01 -9.76 -19.60
C ARG A 177 3.29 -9.08 -19.15
N LEU A 178 3.39 -8.70 -17.88
CA LEU A 178 4.60 -8.09 -17.31
C LEU A 178 5.70 -9.14 -17.09
N MET A 179 5.34 -10.34 -16.64
CA MET A 179 6.25 -11.47 -16.48
C MET A 179 6.55 -12.18 -17.80
N GLY A 180 5.58 -12.26 -18.70
CA GLY A 180 5.68 -12.85 -20.04
C GLY A 180 6.44 -11.99 -21.04
N ALA A 181 6.66 -10.71 -20.75
CA ALA A 181 7.69 -9.91 -21.44
C ALA A 181 9.11 -10.50 -21.27
N CYS A 182 9.30 -11.38 -20.29
CA CYS A 182 10.52 -12.14 -20.05
C CYS A 182 10.45 -13.62 -20.50
N GLY A 183 9.35 -14.02 -21.15
CA GLY A 183 9.13 -15.38 -21.66
C GLY A 183 9.59 -15.53 -23.11
N GLU A 184 10.28 -16.62 -23.38
CA GLU A 184 10.63 -17.11 -24.72
C GLU A 184 9.36 -17.24 -25.61
N PRO A 185 9.45 -17.11 -26.95
CA PRO A 185 8.28 -17.23 -27.83
C PRO A 185 7.53 -18.54 -27.55
N PRO A 186 6.19 -18.60 -27.70
CA PRO A 186 5.47 -19.84 -27.56
C PRO A 186 6.12 -20.89 -28.47
N ALA A 187 6.51 -22.03 -27.88
CA ALA A 187 7.07 -23.14 -28.63
C ALA A 187 6.11 -23.47 -29.77
N THR A 188 6.54 -23.21 -31.00
CA THR A 188 5.78 -23.59 -32.18
C THR A 188 5.63 -25.10 -32.12
N PRO A 189 4.40 -25.65 -32.11
CA PRO A 189 4.25 -27.10 -32.13
C PRO A 189 4.92 -27.60 -33.41
N ALA A 190 5.93 -28.45 -33.25
CA ALA A 190 6.56 -29.14 -34.35
C ALA A 190 5.47 -29.92 -35.09
N ILE A 191 5.32 -29.60 -36.38
CA ILE A 191 4.44 -30.30 -37.32
C ILE A 191 4.95 -31.74 -37.49
#